data_AF-A0A1Q7C1C1-F1
#
_entry.id   AF-A0A1Q7C1C1-F1
#
_cell.length_a   1.000
_cell.length_b   1.000
_cell.length_c   1.000
_cell.angle_alpha   90.00
_cell.angle_beta   90.00
_cell.angle_gamma   90.00
#
_symmetry.space_group_name_H-M   'P 1'
#
loop_
_entity.id
_entity.type
_entity.pdbx_description
1 polymer ?
#
loop_
_entity_poly.entity_id
_entity_poly.type
_entity_poly.pdbx_seq_one_letter_code
_entity_poly.pdbx_strand_id
1 'polypeptide(L)'
;MTFINGFQRSVQPYAFVISFALVLVPGFAHAVAATEELPREATLPLALANKAAAAAQEKCKQDGFRVSVAVVDRAGVLKVLMRGDGAGPHTVNSSSKKAYTAASLRRPTSEMAELVAKTPALQGLRDIEDKVLILGGGLPIELGGEVVGAIGVGGAPGGHLDDACAQAGLDSIGAVPKVAPPPGK
;
A
#
# COMPACT_ATOMS: atom_id res chain seq x y z
N MET A 1 29.95 85.32 63.49
CA MET A 1 30.24 84.69 64.80
C MET A 1 29.50 83.37 64.84
N THR A 2 30.07 82.18 65.01
CA THR A 2 31.43 81.77 65.41
C THR A 2 31.65 80.32 64.93
N PHE A 3 32.91 80.00 64.60
CA PHE A 3 33.51 78.65 64.47
C PHE A 3 33.20 77.77 65.73
N ILE A 4 33.40 76.44 65.85
CA ILE A 4 34.48 75.53 65.42
C ILE A 4 34.06 74.06 65.69
N ASN A 5 34.59 73.10 64.89
CA ASN A 5 35.07 71.72 65.18
C ASN A 5 34.33 70.80 66.19
N GLY A 6 34.17 69.48 66.00
CA GLY A 6 34.79 68.52 65.10
C GLY A 6 34.94 67.19 65.85
N PHE A 7 34.55 66.04 65.25
CA PHE A 7 35.07 64.74 65.66
C PHE A 7 34.82 63.71 64.56
N GLN A 8 35.89 63.35 63.84
CA GLN A 8 35.92 62.23 62.91
C GLN A 8 36.02 60.91 63.68
N ARG A 9 35.21 59.92 63.31
CA ARG A 9 35.54 58.50 63.51
C ARG A 9 35.35 57.72 62.22
N SER A 10 36.49 57.21 61.77
CA SER A 10 36.68 56.25 60.69
C SER A 10 35.86 54.97 60.92
N VAL A 11 35.12 54.54 59.89
CA VAL A 11 34.63 53.18 59.75
C VAL A 11 34.94 52.70 58.33
N GLN A 12 35.88 51.76 58.26
CA GLN A 12 36.37 51.07 57.07
C GLN A 12 35.30 50.10 56.54
N PRO A 13 34.96 50.07 55.24
CA PRO A 13 34.07 49.06 54.69
C PRO A 13 34.86 47.80 54.30
N TYR A 14 34.57 46.67 54.94
CA TYR A 14 35.04 45.35 54.48
C TYR A 14 34.28 44.98 53.20
N ALA A 15 34.99 45.02 52.07
CA ALA A 15 34.49 44.51 50.79
C ALA A 15 34.44 42.97 50.83
N PHE A 16 33.23 42.40 50.86
CA PHE A 16 32.98 40.98 50.63
C PHE A 16 33.21 40.68 49.14
N VAL A 17 34.35 40.08 48.80
CA VAL A 17 34.62 39.56 47.45
C VAL A 17 33.97 38.18 47.34
N ILE A 18 32.82 38.09 46.69
CA ILE A 18 32.18 36.81 46.34
C ILE A 18 32.86 36.27 45.08
N SER A 19 33.79 35.33 45.23
CA SER A 19 34.35 34.57 44.12
C SER A 19 33.28 33.64 43.52
N PHE A 20 32.73 34.01 42.36
CA PHE A 20 31.92 33.14 41.53
C PHE A 20 32.82 32.12 40.84
N ALA A 21 32.89 30.90 41.38
CA ALA A 21 33.54 29.78 40.68
C ALA A 21 32.68 29.39 39.47
N LEU A 22 33.18 29.68 38.27
CA LEU A 22 32.57 29.27 37.01
C LEU A 22 32.64 27.74 36.88
N VAL A 23 31.57 27.04 37.24
CA VAL A 23 31.43 25.60 37.01
C VAL A 23 31.16 25.39 35.53
N LEU A 24 32.17 24.94 34.79
CA LEU A 24 32.05 24.54 33.40
C LEU A 24 31.22 23.24 33.35
N VAL A 25 29.92 23.35 33.08
CA VAL A 25 29.08 22.18 32.81
C VAL A 25 29.47 21.66 31.42
N PRO A 26 29.99 20.44 31.27
CA PRO A 26 30.27 19.89 29.96
C PRO A 26 28.94 19.77 29.21
N GLY A 27 28.82 20.52 28.10
CA GLY A 27 27.68 20.41 27.22
C GLY A 27 27.64 19.00 26.63
N PHE A 28 26.66 18.21 27.04
CA PHE A 28 26.31 16.97 26.35
C PHE A 28 25.76 17.36 24.97
N ALA A 29 26.65 17.48 23.99
CA ALA A 29 26.29 17.46 22.59
C ALA A 29 25.67 16.08 22.31
N HIS A 30 24.34 15.99 22.43
CA HIS A 30 23.60 14.86 21.90
C HIS A 30 23.76 14.93 20.39
N ALA A 31 24.63 14.06 19.86
CA ALA A 31 24.64 13.76 18.45
C ALA A 31 23.26 13.19 18.12
N VAL A 32 22.38 14.03 17.55
CA VAL A 32 21.15 13.56 16.92
C VAL A 32 21.62 12.69 15.76
N ALA A 33 21.52 11.38 15.92
CA ALA A 33 21.81 10.45 14.85
C ALA A 33 20.98 10.88 13.63
N ALA A 34 21.63 11.05 12.49
CA ALA A 34 20.94 11.29 11.23
C ALA A 34 19.97 10.12 11.03
N THR A 35 18.67 10.42 11.07
CA THR A 35 17.64 9.42 10.81
C THR A 35 17.76 9.02 9.34
N GLU A 36 18.10 7.76 9.10
CA GLU A 36 18.08 7.16 7.76
C GLU A 36 16.70 7.37 7.13
N GLU A 37 16.66 7.93 5.91
CA GLU A 37 15.37 8.15 5.23
C GLU A 37 14.82 6.79 4.79
N LEU A 38 13.72 6.37 5.42
CA LEU A 38 13.09 5.09 5.12
C LEU A 38 12.44 5.09 3.74
N PRO A 39 12.42 3.94 3.04
CA PRO A 39 11.70 3.80 1.78
C PRO A 39 10.22 4.18 1.94
N ARG A 40 9.68 4.91 0.96
CA ARG A 40 8.25 5.21 0.85
C ARG A 40 7.63 4.27 -0.19
N GLU A 41 6.40 3.85 0.05
CA GLU A 41 5.63 3.02 -0.89
C GLU A 41 4.26 3.64 -1.16
N ALA A 42 3.83 3.67 -2.43
CA ALA A 42 2.47 4.04 -2.75
C ALA A 42 1.49 2.97 -2.26
N THR A 43 0.36 3.41 -1.69
CA THR A 43 -0.67 2.52 -1.17
C THR A 43 -1.96 2.70 -1.95
N LEU A 44 -2.66 1.60 -2.25
CA LEU A 44 -3.97 1.66 -2.89
C LEU A 44 -5.01 2.22 -1.90
N PRO A 45 -5.61 3.40 -2.15
CA PRO A 45 -6.66 3.94 -1.31
C PRO A 45 -7.89 3.03 -1.33
N LEU A 46 -8.54 2.85 -0.16
CA LEU A 46 -9.75 2.02 -0.07
C LEU A 46 -10.87 2.50 -1.00
N ALA A 47 -11.01 3.81 -1.20
CA ALA A 47 -11.99 4.38 -2.13
C ALA A 47 -11.77 3.91 -3.58
N LEU A 48 -10.51 3.85 -4.04
CA LEU A 48 -10.20 3.31 -5.37
C LEU A 48 -10.42 1.80 -5.44
N ALA A 49 -10.06 1.06 -4.39
CA ALA A 49 -10.33 -0.38 -4.32
C ALA A 49 -11.84 -0.69 -4.42
N ASN A 50 -12.68 0.05 -3.69
CA ASN A 50 -14.14 -0.09 -3.75
C ASN A 50 -14.68 0.25 -5.14
N LYS A 51 -14.19 1.35 -5.76
CA LYS A 51 -14.61 1.76 -7.10
C LYS A 51 -14.26 0.71 -8.15
N ALA A 52 -13.03 0.20 -8.14
CA ALA A 52 -12.59 -0.84 -9.07
C ALA A 52 -13.40 -2.14 -8.89
N ALA A 53 -13.63 -2.57 -7.65
CA ALA A 53 -14.42 -3.77 -7.38
C ALA A 53 -15.87 -3.64 -7.88
N ALA A 54 -16.51 -2.50 -7.61
CA ALA A 54 -17.88 -2.23 -8.04
C ALA A 54 -18.00 -2.17 -9.57
N ALA A 55 -17.06 -1.52 -10.26
CA ALA A 55 -17.04 -1.45 -11.72
C ALA A 55 -16.84 -2.82 -12.36
N ALA A 56 -15.96 -3.66 -11.82
CA ALA A 56 -15.77 -5.02 -12.29
C ALA A 56 -17.02 -5.89 -12.08
N GLN A 57 -17.66 -5.77 -10.91
CA GLN A 57 -18.90 -6.49 -10.60
C GLN A 57 -20.03 -6.09 -11.57
N GLU A 58 -20.19 -4.79 -11.83
CA GLU A 58 -21.21 -4.28 -12.72
C GLU A 58 -20.97 -4.70 -14.17
N LYS A 59 -19.71 -4.65 -14.64
CA LYS A 59 -19.37 -5.14 -15.98
C LYS A 59 -19.74 -6.63 -16.15
N CYS A 60 -19.34 -7.47 -15.21
CA CYS A 60 -19.66 -8.89 -15.26
C CYS A 60 -21.17 -9.15 -15.20
N LYS A 61 -21.90 -8.39 -14.40
CA LYS A 61 -23.36 -8.46 -14.33
C LYS A 61 -24.02 -8.10 -15.67
N GLN A 62 -23.55 -7.05 -16.35
CA GLN A 62 -24.04 -6.65 -17.67
C GLN A 62 -23.82 -7.74 -18.72
N ASP A 63 -22.74 -8.51 -18.59
CA ASP A 63 -22.44 -9.64 -19.48
C ASP A 63 -23.16 -10.94 -19.07
N GLY A 64 -24.01 -10.89 -18.04
CA GLY A 64 -24.79 -12.03 -17.55
C GLY A 64 -24.02 -12.98 -16.63
N PHE A 65 -22.84 -12.59 -16.16
CA PHE A 65 -22.00 -13.41 -15.29
C PHE A 65 -22.28 -13.13 -13.80
N ARG A 66 -22.20 -14.19 -12.98
CA ARG A 66 -22.36 -14.12 -11.53
C ARG A 66 -21.02 -14.38 -10.86
N VAL A 67 -20.34 -13.31 -10.47
CA VAL A 67 -18.95 -13.37 -10.01
C VAL A 67 -18.77 -12.91 -8.57
N SER A 68 -17.65 -13.33 -7.98
CA SER A 68 -17.04 -12.64 -6.84
C SER A 68 -15.86 -11.80 -7.33
N VAL A 69 -15.65 -10.66 -6.69
CA VAL A 69 -14.55 -9.73 -6.95
C VAL A 69 -13.79 -9.47 -5.65
N ALA A 70 -12.47 -9.59 -5.69
CA ALA A 70 -11.58 -9.28 -4.59
C ALA A 70 -10.57 -8.21 -5.01
N VAL A 71 -10.21 -7.31 -4.11
CA VAL A 71 -9.12 -6.36 -4.29
C VAL A 71 -8.19 -6.46 -3.09
N VAL A 72 -6.90 -6.59 -3.37
CA VAL A 72 -5.83 -6.66 -2.37
C VAL A 72 -4.90 -5.45 -2.49
N ASP A 73 -4.24 -5.10 -1.40
CA ASP A 73 -3.13 -4.14 -1.44
C ASP A 73 -1.85 -4.76 -2.03
N ARG A 74 -0.78 -3.97 -2.08
CA ARG A 74 0.53 -4.37 -2.60
C ARG A 74 1.10 -5.61 -1.91
N ALA A 75 0.81 -5.83 -0.63
CA ALA A 75 1.26 -6.99 0.13
C ALA A 75 0.35 -8.22 -0.07
N GLY A 76 -0.69 -8.10 -0.89
CA GLY A 76 -1.67 -9.15 -1.11
C GLY A 76 -2.70 -9.28 0.02
N VAL A 77 -2.80 -8.28 0.91
CA VAL A 77 -3.80 -8.26 1.99
C VAL A 77 -5.13 -7.75 1.45
N LEU A 78 -6.20 -8.46 1.77
CA LEU A 78 -7.55 -8.16 1.30
C LEU A 78 -8.02 -6.78 1.77
N LYS A 79 -8.46 -5.94 0.83
CA LYS A 79 -9.11 -4.65 1.10
C LYS A 79 -10.61 -4.71 0.86
N VAL A 80 -11.03 -5.41 -0.19
CA VAL A 80 -12.42 -5.49 -0.65
C VAL A 80 -12.71 -6.90 -1.11
N LEU A 81 -13.88 -7.42 -0.74
CA LEU A 81 -14.42 -8.66 -1.25
C LEU A 81 -15.93 -8.50 -1.45
N MET A 82 -16.39 -8.71 -2.66
CA MET A 82 -17.80 -8.68 -3.05
C MET A 82 -18.16 -10.04 -3.65
N ARG A 83 -19.28 -10.62 -3.19
CA ARG A 83 -19.86 -11.80 -3.83
C ARG A 83 -21.20 -11.40 -4.44
N GLY A 84 -21.31 -11.50 -5.76
CA GLY A 84 -22.56 -11.24 -6.45
C GLY A 84 -23.64 -12.27 -6.13
N ASP A 85 -24.89 -11.84 -6.24
CA ASP A 85 -26.03 -12.73 -6.07
C ASP A 85 -25.97 -13.89 -7.06
N GLY A 86 -26.18 -15.10 -6.54
CA GLY A 86 -26.10 -16.34 -7.31
C GLY A 86 -24.70 -16.75 -7.77
N ALA A 87 -23.63 -16.04 -7.36
CA ALA A 87 -22.26 -16.50 -7.55
C ALA A 87 -21.97 -17.70 -6.62
N GLY A 88 -21.36 -18.76 -7.18
CA GLY A 88 -21.03 -19.98 -6.45
C GLY A 88 -20.02 -19.73 -5.32
N PRO A 89 -20.03 -20.52 -4.23
CA PRO A 89 -19.20 -20.27 -3.05
C PRO A 89 -17.69 -20.32 -3.33
N HIS A 90 -17.26 -21.17 -4.28
CA HIS A 90 -15.85 -21.29 -4.68
C HIS A 90 -15.27 -20.00 -5.30
N THR A 91 -16.13 -19.11 -5.82
CA THR A 91 -15.71 -17.86 -6.47
C THR A 91 -15.04 -16.89 -5.48
N VAL A 92 -15.42 -16.92 -4.20
CA VAL A 92 -14.88 -16.07 -3.14
C VAL A 92 -13.39 -16.31 -2.92
N ASN A 93 -13.02 -17.59 -2.77
CA ASN A 93 -11.63 -17.97 -2.60
C ASN A 93 -10.87 -17.80 -3.92
N SER A 94 -11.50 -18.17 -5.05
CA SER A 94 -10.89 -18.01 -6.38
C SER A 94 -10.51 -16.56 -6.67
N SER A 95 -11.41 -15.59 -6.49
CA SER A 95 -11.14 -14.17 -6.72
C SER A 95 -10.03 -13.65 -5.81
N SER A 96 -10.07 -14.01 -4.53
CA SER A 96 -9.05 -13.60 -3.54
C SER A 96 -7.66 -14.14 -3.89
N LYS A 97 -7.55 -15.42 -4.27
CA LYS A 97 -6.28 -16.04 -4.68
C LYS A 97 -5.75 -15.47 -5.99
N LYS A 98 -6.62 -15.19 -6.96
CA LYS A 98 -6.22 -14.53 -8.22
C LYS A 98 -5.68 -13.11 -7.95
N ALA A 99 -6.34 -12.34 -7.10
CA ALA A 99 -5.87 -11.01 -6.69
C ALA A 99 -4.51 -11.10 -5.98
N TYR A 100 -4.38 -11.99 -4.99
CA TYR A 100 -3.10 -12.25 -4.30
C TYR A 100 -1.98 -12.61 -5.29
N THR A 101 -2.24 -13.54 -6.21
CA THR A 101 -1.27 -14.00 -7.20
C THR A 101 -0.83 -12.87 -8.13
N ALA A 102 -1.78 -12.04 -8.59
CA ALA A 102 -1.47 -10.91 -9.45
C ALA A 102 -0.66 -9.82 -8.71
N ALA A 103 -0.94 -9.59 -7.43
CA ALA A 103 -0.14 -8.67 -6.61
C ALA A 103 1.28 -9.22 -6.35
N SER A 104 1.40 -10.50 -6.00
CA SER A 104 2.69 -11.12 -5.63
C SER A 104 3.61 -11.29 -6.84
N LEU A 105 3.06 -11.72 -7.99
CA LEU A 105 3.83 -11.95 -9.21
C LEU A 105 3.90 -10.70 -10.11
N ARG A 106 3.16 -9.65 -9.77
CA ARG A 106 3.05 -8.38 -10.52
C ARG A 106 2.68 -8.60 -11.98
N ARG A 107 1.87 -9.63 -12.25
CA ARG A 107 1.53 -10.11 -13.59
C ARG A 107 0.08 -10.59 -13.64
N PRO A 108 -0.61 -10.44 -14.78
CA PRO A 108 -1.90 -11.07 -14.99
C PRO A 108 -1.84 -12.59 -14.74
N THR A 109 -2.83 -13.14 -14.04
CA THR A 109 -2.85 -14.58 -13.76
C THR A 109 -3.08 -15.43 -15.01
N SER A 110 -3.70 -14.87 -16.06
CA SER A 110 -3.82 -15.49 -17.38
C SER A 110 -2.47 -15.61 -18.08
N GLU A 111 -1.66 -14.55 -18.05
CA GLU A 111 -0.28 -14.60 -18.58
C GLU A 111 0.54 -15.67 -17.86
N MET A 112 0.40 -15.76 -16.53
CA MET A 112 1.06 -16.81 -15.75
C MET A 112 0.57 -18.21 -16.10
N ALA A 113 -0.73 -18.38 -16.39
CA ALA A 113 -1.29 -19.66 -16.81
C ALA A 113 -0.72 -20.11 -18.16
N GLU A 114 -0.60 -19.19 -19.12
CA GLU A 114 0.06 -19.49 -20.39
C GLU A 114 1.53 -19.87 -20.21
N LEU A 115 2.25 -19.13 -19.39
CA LEU A 115 3.67 -19.35 -19.14
C LEU A 115 3.91 -20.73 -18.49
N VAL A 116 3.12 -21.08 -17.47
CA VAL A 116 3.20 -22.39 -16.81
C VAL A 116 2.83 -23.53 -17.77
N ALA A 117 1.87 -23.33 -18.67
CA ALA A 117 1.50 -24.32 -19.68
C ALA A 117 2.64 -24.56 -20.69
N LYS A 118 3.38 -23.50 -21.08
CA LYS A 118 4.48 -23.56 -22.05
C LYS A 118 5.81 -24.01 -21.42
N THR A 119 5.96 -23.90 -20.10
CA THR A 119 7.24 -24.18 -19.41
C THR A 119 7.00 -25.09 -18.20
N PRO A 120 7.14 -26.42 -18.36
CA PRO A 120 6.88 -27.39 -17.28
C PRO A 120 7.67 -27.14 -15.98
N ALA A 121 8.87 -26.55 -16.06
CA ALA A 121 9.67 -26.20 -14.89
C ALA A 121 8.98 -25.17 -13.96
N LEU A 122 8.00 -24.41 -14.46
CA LEU A 122 7.25 -23.42 -13.68
C LEU A 122 6.00 -23.99 -13.00
N GLN A 123 5.71 -25.29 -13.14
CA GLN A 123 4.54 -25.90 -12.47
C GLN A 123 4.59 -25.74 -10.95
N GLY A 124 5.79 -25.76 -10.35
CA GLY A 124 5.99 -25.54 -8.92
C GLY A 124 5.56 -24.15 -8.42
N LEU A 125 5.32 -23.17 -9.31
CA LEU A 125 4.74 -21.88 -8.92
C LEU A 125 3.36 -22.04 -8.26
N ARG A 126 2.62 -23.10 -8.61
CA ARG A 126 1.31 -23.40 -8.02
C ARG A 126 1.40 -23.78 -6.54
N ASP A 127 2.56 -24.26 -6.11
CA ASP A 127 2.78 -24.85 -4.78
C ASP A 127 3.62 -23.94 -3.87
N ILE A 128 3.97 -22.73 -4.31
CA ILE A 128 4.76 -21.78 -3.51
C ILE A 128 4.02 -21.36 -2.24
N GLU A 129 2.70 -21.22 -2.32
CA GLU A 129 1.85 -20.74 -1.23
C GLU A 129 0.40 -21.13 -1.51
N ASP A 130 -0.36 -21.46 -0.46
CA ASP A 130 -1.75 -21.93 -0.57
C ASP A 130 -2.68 -20.88 -1.20
N LYS A 131 -2.29 -19.61 -1.14
CA LYS A 131 -3.01 -18.47 -1.71
C LYS A 131 -2.78 -18.29 -3.21
N VAL A 132 -1.86 -19.02 -3.83
CA VAL A 132 -1.60 -18.90 -5.27
C VAL A 132 -2.71 -19.58 -6.08
N LEU A 133 -3.18 -18.90 -7.12
CA LEU A 133 -4.07 -19.47 -8.13
C LEU A 133 -3.72 -18.94 -9.52
N ILE A 134 -3.06 -19.81 -10.30
CA ILE A 134 -2.67 -19.55 -11.68
C ILE A 134 -3.84 -19.94 -12.60
N LEU A 135 -4.80 -19.01 -12.69
CA LEU A 135 -6.00 -19.06 -13.53
C LEU A 135 -6.43 -17.62 -13.84
N GLY A 136 -6.79 -17.32 -15.10
CA GLY A 136 -7.18 -15.97 -15.53
C GLY A 136 -8.29 -15.34 -14.68
N GLY A 137 -8.26 -14.01 -14.54
CA GLY A 137 -9.16 -13.19 -13.74
C GLY A 137 -8.47 -12.29 -12.72
N GLY A 138 -7.15 -12.40 -12.53
CA GLY A 138 -6.37 -11.58 -11.62
C GLY A 138 -5.47 -10.60 -12.37
N LEU A 139 -5.59 -9.30 -12.10
CA LEU A 139 -4.81 -8.23 -12.73
C LEU A 139 -4.12 -7.33 -11.68
N PRO A 140 -2.83 -6.99 -11.86
CA PRO A 140 -2.16 -6.02 -10.99
C PRO A 140 -2.72 -4.60 -11.22
N ILE A 141 -2.95 -3.86 -10.14
CA ILE A 141 -3.34 -2.45 -10.16
C ILE A 141 -2.08 -1.61 -10.18
N GLU A 142 -1.77 -1.02 -11.33
CA GLU A 142 -0.62 -0.13 -11.51
C GLU A 142 -1.09 1.33 -11.65
N LEU A 143 -0.61 2.19 -10.75
CA LEU A 143 -0.91 3.62 -10.69
C LEU A 143 0.40 4.38 -10.47
N GLY A 144 0.63 5.44 -11.24
CA GLY A 144 1.86 6.24 -11.11
C GLY A 144 3.15 5.46 -11.38
N GLY A 145 3.09 4.39 -12.18
CA GLY A 145 4.24 3.52 -12.45
C GLY A 145 4.56 2.49 -11.36
N GLU A 146 3.72 2.40 -10.32
CA GLU A 146 3.88 1.43 -9.22
C GLU A 146 2.70 0.47 -9.15
N VAL A 147 2.99 -0.81 -8.89
CA VAL A 147 1.95 -1.79 -8.53
C VAL A 147 1.55 -1.57 -7.07
N VAL A 148 0.36 -1.01 -6.87
CA VAL A 148 -0.17 -0.63 -5.55
C VAL A 148 -1.12 -1.67 -4.97
N GLY A 149 -1.47 -2.69 -5.74
CA GLY A 149 -2.35 -3.79 -5.35
C GLY A 149 -2.73 -4.66 -6.54
N ALA A 150 -3.84 -5.40 -6.41
CA ALA A 150 -4.39 -6.19 -7.52
C ALA A 150 -5.90 -6.42 -7.34
N ILE A 151 -6.58 -6.65 -8.45
CA ILE A 151 -7.98 -7.07 -8.51
C ILE A 151 -8.05 -8.52 -8.99
N GLY A 152 -8.98 -9.29 -8.46
CA GLY A 152 -9.27 -10.66 -8.87
C GLY A 152 -10.76 -10.87 -9.04
N VAL A 153 -11.15 -11.52 -10.14
CA VAL A 153 -12.53 -11.85 -10.49
C VAL A 153 -12.65 -13.35 -10.71
N GLY A 154 -13.74 -13.94 -10.23
CA GLY A 154 -14.02 -15.36 -10.45
C GLY A 154 -15.51 -15.63 -10.57
N GLY A 155 -15.89 -16.43 -11.57
CA GLY A 155 -17.25 -16.96 -11.73
C GLY A 155 -17.82 -16.84 -13.14
N ALA A 156 -17.14 -16.14 -14.06
CA ALA A 156 -17.51 -16.17 -15.46
C ALA A 156 -17.17 -17.55 -16.08
N PRO A 157 -17.78 -17.92 -17.23
CA PRO A 157 -17.54 -19.21 -17.90
C PRO A 157 -16.07 -19.46 -18.33
N GLY A 158 -15.22 -18.45 -18.33
CA GLY A 158 -13.80 -18.58 -18.67
C GLY A 158 -12.95 -17.44 -18.10
N GLY A 159 -11.67 -17.73 -17.83
CA GLY A 159 -10.76 -16.78 -17.18
C GLY A 159 -10.53 -15.48 -17.97
N HIS A 160 -10.62 -15.53 -19.31
CA HIS A 160 -10.54 -14.33 -20.16
C HIS A 160 -11.75 -13.40 -19.99
N LEU A 161 -12.91 -13.94 -19.57
CA LEU A 161 -14.10 -13.15 -19.25
C LEU A 161 -13.99 -12.53 -17.86
N ASP A 162 -13.43 -13.28 -16.89
CA ASP A 162 -13.06 -12.72 -15.58
C ASP A 162 -12.03 -11.57 -15.76
N ASP A 163 -11.04 -11.75 -16.63
CA ASP A 163 -10.03 -10.74 -16.99
C ASP A 163 -10.69 -9.48 -17.57
N ALA A 164 -11.66 -9.62 -18.48
CA ALA A 164 -12.38 -8.48 -19.05
C ALA A 164 -13.16 -7.68 -17.99
N CYS A 165 -13.75 -8.34 -17.01
CA CYS A 165 -14.40 -7.67 -15.88
C CYS A 165 -13.39 -6.97 -14.98
N ALA A 166 -12.28 -7.64 -14.65
CA ALA A 166 -11.19 -7.06 -13.87
C ALA A 166 -10.62 -5.80 -14.56
N GLN A 167 -10.48 -5.85 -15.90
CA GLN A 167 -10.00 -4.75 -16.71
C GLN A 167 -10.92 -3.53 -16.62
N ALA A 168 -12.24 -3.72 -16.70
CA ALA A 168 -13.19 -2.63 -16.48
C ALA A 168 -13.07 -1.99 -15.08
N GLY A 169 -12.70 -2.79 -14.08
CA GLY A 169 -12.32 -2.31 -12.75
C GLY A 169 -11.11 -1.36 -12.79
N LEU A 170 -10.02 -1.78 -13.46
CA LEU A 170 -8.81 -0.96 -13.64
C LEU A 170 -9.10 0.34 -14.40
N ASP A 171 -9.85 0.25 -15.50
CA ASP A 171 -10.22 1.40 -16.33
C ASP A 171 -10.97 2.45 -15.51
N SER A 172 -11.86 2.02 -14.61
CA SER A 172 -12.66 2.92 -13.77
C SER A 172 -11.84 3.78 -12.80
N ILE A 173 -10.62 3.36 -12.46
CA ILE A 173 -9.71 4.07 -11.55
C ILE A 173 -8.49 4.68 -12.26
N GLY A 174 -8.43 4.58 -13.60
CA GLY A 174 -7.31 5.09 -14.39
C GLY A 174 -6.01 4.30 -14.20
N ALA A 175 -6.10 3.02 -13.84
CA ALA A 175 -4.94 2.14 -13.76
C ALA A 175 -4.48 1.67 -15.15
N VAL A 176 -3.22 1.29 -15.27
CA VAL A 176 -2.65 0.82 -16.54
C VAL A 176 -3.39 -0.42 -17.05
N PRO A 177 -3.90 -0.43 -18.29
CA PRO A 177 -4.57 -1.60 -18.85
C PRO A 177 -3.66 -2.81 -18.98
N LYS A 178 -4.21 -4.00 -18.72
CA LYS A 178 -3.53 -5.31 -18.76
C LYS A 178 -4.14 -6.27 -19.77
N VAL A 179 -5.37 -6.02 -20.20
CA VAL A 179 -6.10 -6.78 -21.21
C VAL A 179 -6.46 -5.83 -22.33
N ALA A 180 -6.29 -6.26 -23.59
CA ALA A 180 -6.68 -5.47 -24.73
C ALA A 180 -8.21 -5.25 -24.76
N PRO A 181 -8.70 -4.10 -25.26
CA PRO A 181 -10.13 -3.89 -25.44
C PRO A 181 -10.73 -4.98 -26.35
N PRO A 182 -11.97 -5.43 -26.10
CA PRO A 182 -12.64 -6.34 -27.01
C PRO A 182 -12.80 -5.69 -28.40
N PRO A 183 -12.63 -6.44 -29.50
CA PRO A 183 -12.78 -5.90 -30.84
C PRO A 183 -14.22 -5.40 -31.07
N GLY A 184 -14.36 -4.19 -31.63
CA GLY A 184 -15.64 -3.64 -32.07
C GLY A 184 -16.39 -2.76 -31.06
N LYS A 185 -15.69 -2.17 -30.07
CA LYS A 185 -16.16 -0.98 -29.35
C LYS A 185 -15.49 0.27 -29.90
#